data_AF-A0A329C1I4-F1
#
_entry.id   AF-A0A329C1I4-F1
#
_cell.length_a   1.000
_cell.length_b   1.000
_cell.length_c   1.000
_cell.angle_alpha   90.00
_cell.angle_beta   90.00
_cell.angle_gamma   90.00
#
_symmetry.space_group_name_H-M   'P 1'
#
loop_
_entity.id
_entity.type
_entity.pdbx_description
1 polymer ?
#
loop_
_entity_poly.entity_id
_entity_poly.type
_entity_poly.pdbx_seq_one_letter_code
_entity_poly.pdbx_strand_id
1 'polypeptide(L)'
;MKLRNTVLALAATGLISGCATGPDRKPGDPFEPVNRVVFKFNDGLDTYVARPVAQGYQKVTPQPLRTAVSNFFSNLGDLSNAANALLQLKITDATEDLVRFAFNSTFGLGGLLDWATPAGLPKHHQDFGLTLGHWGVPSGPYLVLPLFGPSTVRDSMGLVVDVKFNPLNYMEPALRNPLYILQFVSVRSDLLGATDLLQQAALDKYSFVRDAYTQQRKARLRGTSDNAAPLPNYDDQGDSGASAAPKGTAGGLPNYADPGDAAEAPNAASGAATGVPAGVPNYADPGDAPASGAAGAMPAAPAAASGAVAPTPQPVPEVGKQPAAVPSTQ
;
A
#
# COMPACT_ATOMS: atom_id res chain seq x y z
N MET A 1 8.44 46.03 11.50
CA MET A 1 8.24 44.65 10.99
C MET A 1 9.48 44.06 10.31
N LYS A 2 10.20 44.79 9.44
CA LYS A 2 11.37 44.26 8.70
C LYS A 2 12.51 43.71 9.58
N LEU A 3 12.79 44.34 10.72
CA LEU A 3 13.89 43.94 11.64
C LEU A 3 13.57 42.65 12.44
N ARG A 4 12.29 42.41 12.77
CA ARG A 4 11.86 41.19 13.47
C ARG A 4 11.96 39.97 12.57
N ASN A 5 11.63 40.13 11.29
CA ASN A 5 11.73 39.05 10.30
C ASN A 5 13.20 38.71 9.95
N THR A 6 14.09 39.71 9.95
CA THR A 6 15.54 39.45 9.72
C THR A 6 16.18 38.77 10.92
N VAL A 7 15.82 39.14 12.15
CA VAL A 7 16.32 38.46 13.36
C VAL A 7 15.79 37.01 13.44
N LEU A 8 14.53 36.77 13.06
CA LEU A 8 13.99 35.40 13.00
C LEU A 8 14.69 34.56 11.93
N ALA A 9 14.98 35.13 10.76
CA ALA A 9 15.70 34.45 9.69
C ALA A 9 17.17 34.14 10.08
N LEU A 10 17.84 35.07 10.77
CA LEU A 10 19.22 34.88 11.22
C LEU A 10 19.32 33.85 12.35
N ALA A 11 18.34 33.84 13.28
CA ALA A 11 18.23 32.82 14.33
C ALA A 11 17.92 31.43 13.75
N ALA A 12 17.05 31.35 12.73
CA ALA A 12 16.78 30.10 12.03
C ALA A 12 18.02 29.57 11.29
N THR A 13 18.85 30.45 10.73
CA THR A 13 20.08 30.06 10.02
C THR A 13 21.18 29.59 11.00
N GLY A 14 21.26 30.21 12.19
CA GLY A 14 22.21 29.82 13.25
C GLY A 14 21.91 28.45 13.88
N LEU A 15 20.64 28.10 14.06
CA LEU A 15 20.22 26.80 14.61
C LEU A 15 20.50 25.63 13.64
N ILE A 16 20.60 25.89 12.33
CA ILE A 16 20.85 24.85 11.32
C ILE A 16 22.34 24.50 11.22
N SER A 17 23.27 25.45 11.46
CA SER A 17 24.72 25.17 11.43
C SER A 17 25.25 24.45 12.67
N GLY A 18 24.58 24.56 13.82
CA GLY A 18 25.04 23.95 15.09
C GLY A 18 24.87 22.42 15.18
N CYS A 19 24.01 21.83 14.35
CA CYS A 19 23.75 20.38 14.38
C CYS A 19 24.65 19.57 13.42
N ALA A 20 25.57 20.20 12.68
CA ALA A 20 26.28 19.55 11.56
C ALA A 20 27.51 18.70 11.92
N THR A 21 28.05 18.75 13.14
CA THR A 21 29.29 18.02 13.49
C THR A 21 29.25 17.44 14.90
N GLY A 22 29.09 16.12 14.99
CA GLY A 22 29.07 15.34 16.22
C GLY A 22 29.70 13.97 15.94
N PRO A 23 30.42 13.38 16.92
CA PRO A 23 31.31 12.22 16.72
C PRO A 23 30.59 10.91 16.38
N ASP A 24 29.28 10.79 16.61
CA ASP A 24 28.50 9.54 16.44
C ASP A 24 27.68 9.48 15.12
N ARG A 25 28.11 10.14 14.05
CA ARG A 25 27.37 10.12 12.78
C ARG A 25 27.53 8.78 12.06
N LYS A 26 26.44 8.00 11.96
CA LYS A 26 26.36 6.91 10.98
C LYS A 26 26.24 7.48 9.56
N PRO A 27 26.98 6.95 8.56
CA PRO A 27 26.79 7.33 7.17
C PRO A 27 25.33 7.11 6.75
N GLY A 28 24.61 8.20 6.44
CA GLY A 28 23.19 8.18 6.03
C GLY A 28 22.17 8.57 7.12
N ASP A 29 22.54 8.53 8.40
CA ASP A 29 21.68 8.97 9.52
C ASP A 29 22.41 9.96 10.47
N PRO A 30 22.77 11.17 9.98
CA PRO A 30 23.35 12.24 10.79
C PRO A 30 22.56 12.64 12.04
N PHE A 31 21.26 12.39 12.04
CA PHE A 31 20.32 12.85 13.08
C PHE A 31 19.83 11.70 13.97
N GLU A 32 20.54 10.56 14.01
CA GLU A 32 20.14 9.36 14.75
C GLU A 32 19.67 9.65 16.19
N PRO A 33 20.36 10.48 17.01
CA PRO A 33 19.90 10.76 18.37
C PRO A 33 18.52 11.41 18.42
N VAL A 34 18.26 12.39 17.54
CA VAL A 34 16.97 13.08 17.43
C VAL A 34 15.91 12.15 16.86
N ASN A 35 16.26 11.42 15.81
CA ASN A 35 15.38 10.47 15.14
C ASN A 35 14.90 9.37 16.08
N ARG A 36 15.78 8.83 16.95
CA ARG A 36 15.41 7.84 17.97
C ARG A 36 14.46 8.41 19.02
N VAL A 37 14.61 9.67 19.41
CA VAL A 37 13.69 10.33 20.35
C VAL A 37 12.30 10.48 19.72
N VAL A 38 12.23 11.00 18.49
CA VAL A 38 10.96 11.13 17.77
C VAL A 38 10.35 9.77 17.47
N PHE A 39 11.18 8.77 17.14
CA PHE A 39 10.73 7.40 16.95
C PHE A 39 10.08 6.83 18.22
N LYS A 40 10.69 7.03 19.40
CA LYS A 40 10.09 6.61 20.68
C LYS A 40 8.77 7.33 20.95
N PHE A 41 8.65 8.61 20.61
CA PHE A 41 7.38 9.33 20.72
C PHE A 41 6.31 8.71 19.81
N ASN A 42 6.62 8.47 18.54
CA ASN A 42 5.69 7.83 17.59
C ASN A 42 5.32 6.41 18.04
N ASP A 43 6.29 5.65 18.54
CA ASP A 43 6.09 4.27 19.03
C ASP A 43 5.22 4.22 20.28
N GLY A 44 5.39 5.17 21.19
CA GLY A 44 4.51 5.35 22.35
C GLY A 44 3.08 5.69 21.91
N LEU A 45 2.91 6.67 21.02
CA LEU A 45 1.60 7.02 20.48
C LEU A 45 0.94 5.82 19.79
N ASP A 46 1.71 5.06 19.02
CA ASP A 46 1.22 3.86 18.35
C ASP A 46 0.74 2.81 19.36
N THR A 47 1.56 2.51 20.36
CA THR A 47 1.29 1.48 21.36
C THR A 47 0.07 1.81 22.23
N TYR A 48 -0.07 3.07 22.65
CA TYR A 48 -1.11 3.49 23.58
C TYR A 48 -2.39 3.98 22.90
N VAL A 49 -2.34 4.42 21.64
CA VAL A 49 -3.50 5.03 20.95
C VAL A 49 -3.80 4.31 19.63
N ALA A 50 -2.87 4.30 18.68
CA ALA A 50 -3.20 3.86 17.32
C ALA A 50 -3.52 2.35 17.25
N ARG A 51 -2.72 1.52 17.92
CA ARG A 51 -2.92 0.07 17.96
C ARG A 51 -4.23 -0.33 18.66
N PRO A 52 -4.55 0.14 19.88
CA PRO A 52 -5.84 -0.18 20.51
C PRO A 52 -7.04 0.23 19.66
N VAL A 53 -6.99 1.42 19.04
CA VAL A 53 -8.05 1.89 18.14
C VAL A 53 -8.18 1.01 16.90
N ALA A 54 -7.05 0.64 16.26
CA ALA A 54 -7.04 -0.25 15.10
C ALA A 54 -7.55 -1.66 15.42
N GLN A 55 -7.18 -2.22 16.58
CA GLN A 55 -7.70 -3.51 17.05
C GLN A 55 -9.21 -3.44 17.33
N GLY A 56 -9.67 -2.35 17.96
CA GLY A 56 -11.10 -2.07 18.15
C GLY A 56 -11.85 -2.03 16.80
N TYR A 57 -11.28 -1.34 15.81
CA TYR A 57 -11.84 -1.27 14.46
C TYR A 57 -11.94 -2.65 13.79
N GLN A 58 -10.89 -3.48 13.86
CA GLN A 58 -10.92 -4.86 13.35
C GLN A 58 -11.97 -5.72 14.06
N LYS A 59 -12.19 -5.50 15.36
CA LYS A 59 -13.15 -6.25 16.17
C LYS A 59 -14.61 -5.92 15.83
N VAL A 60 -14.92 -4.64 15.58
CA VAL A 60 -16.30 -4.19 15.33
C VAL A 60 -16.68 -4.17 13.85
N THR A 61 -15.69 -4.08 12.94
CA THR A 61 -15.93 -3.94 11.51
C THR A 61 -15.57 -5.23 10.77
N PRO A 62 -16.54 -5.89 10.10
CA PRO A 62 -16.28 -7.09 9.30
C PRO A 62 -15.25 -6.84 8.20
N GLN A 63 -14.49 -7.87 7.83
CA GLN A 63 -13.45 -7.79 6.82
C GLN A 63 -13.91 -7.16 5.49
N PRO A 64 -15.09 -7.48 4.91
CA PRO A 64 -15.53 -6.86 3.65
C PRO A 64 -15.67 -5.34 3.73
N LEU A 65 -16.17 -4.82 4.87
CA LEU A 65 -16.30 -3.38 5.08
C LEU A 65 -14.92 -2.73 5.24
N ARG A 66 -13.99 -3.38 5.94
CA ARG A 66 -12.60 -2.88 6.07
C ARG A 66 -11.91 -2.83 4.72
N THR A 67 -12.06 -3.87 3.91
CA THR A 67 -11.56 -3.89 2.52
C THR A 67 -12.18 -2.78 1.70
N ALA A 68 -13.49 -2.54 1.80
CA ALA A 68 -14.14 -1.46 1.07
C ALA A 68 -13.60 -0.06 1.45
N VAL A 69 -13.38 0.18 2.74
CA VAL A 69 -12.77 1.44 3.23
C VAL A 69 -11.33 1.58 2.73
N SER A 70 -10.53 0.50 2.80
CA SER A 70 -9.15 0.49 2.31
C SER A 70 -9.11 0.75 0.79
N ASN A 71 -10.00 0.13 0.02
CA ASN A 71 -10.18 0.34 -1.42
C ASN A 71 -10.56 1.79 -1.74
N PHE A 72 -11.46 2.41 -0.98
CA PHE A 72 -11.88 3.80 -1.19
C PHE A 72 -10.69 4.76 -1.09
N PHE A 73 -9.87 4.66 -0.04
CA PHE A 73 -8.68 5.50 0.11
C PHE A 73 -7.58 5.13 -0.88
N SER A 74 -7.47 3.84 -1.22
CA SER A 74 -6.59 3.34 -2.27
C SER A 74 -6.90 3.99 -3.63
N ASN A 75 -8.19 4.03 -4.00
CA ASN A 75 -8.69 4.65 -5.22
C ASN A 75 -8.41 6.15 -5.23
N LEU A 76 -8.64 6.84 -4.11
CA LEU A 76 -8.29 8.27 -4.00
C LEU A 76 -6.78 8.52 -4.15
N GLY A 77 -5.96 7.58 -3.69
CA GLY A 77 -4.52 7.56 -3.89
C GLY A 77 -4.10 7.37 -5.35
N ASP A 78 -4.86 6.62 -6.15
CA ASP A 78 -4.56 6.39 -7.57
C ASP A 78 -4.56 7.70 -8.37
N LEU A 79 -5.37 8.69 -7.98
CA LEU A 79 -5.33 10.03 -8.59
C LEU A 79 -3.99 10.76 -8.32
N SER A 80 -3.48 10.66 -7.08
CA SER A 80 -2.18 11.24 -6.72
C SER A 80 -1.03 10.48 -7.38
N ASN A 81 -1.17 9.15 -7.51
CA ASN A 81 -0.21 8.33 -8.23
C ASN A 81 -0.12 8.74 -9.70
N ALA A 82 -1.27 8.87 -10.38
CA ALA A 82 -1.35 9.29 -11.77
C ALA A 82 -0.71 10.68 -12.00
N ALA A 83 -0.99 11.65 -11.11
CA ALA A 83 -0.38 12.97 -11.19
C ALA A 83 1.15 12.92 -11.05
N ASN A 84 1.67 12.15 -10.09
CA ASN A 84 3.11 12.00 -9.89
C ASN A 84 3.77 11.20 -11.03
N ALA A 85 3.15 10.15 -11.53
CA ALA A 85 3.62 9.40 -12.69
C ALA A 85 3.71 10.30 -13.93
N LEU A 86 2.71 11.17 -14.14
CA LEU A 86 2.73 12.16 -15.22
C LEU A 86 3.89 13.16 -15.05
N LEU A 87 4.13 13.65 -13.83
CA LEU A 87 5.27 14.53 -13.52
C LEU A 87 6.62 13.83 -13.70
N GLN A 88 6.66 12.49 -13.63
CA GLN A 88 7.83 11.66 -13.92
C GLN A 88 7.88 11.22 -15.40
N LEU A 89 6.99 11.74 -16.27
CA LEU A 89 6.87 11.38 -17.69
C LEU A 89 6.58 9.89 -17.95
N LYS A 90 6.00 9.19 -16.97
CA LYS A 90 5.61 7.77 -17.04
C LYS A 90 4.17 7.66 -17.52
N ILE A 91 3.97 7.89 -18.82
CA ILE A 91 2.62 8.01 -19.41
C ILE A 91 1.80 6.73 -19.24
N THR A 92 2.43 5.56 -19.33
CA THR A 92 1.76 4.27 -19.12
C THR A 92 1.24 4.15 -17.69
N ASP A 93 2.12 4.26 -16.68
CA ASP A 93 1.77 4.22 -15.25
C ASP A 93 0.65 5.24 -14.93
N ALA A 94 0.77 6.47 -15.45
CA ALA A 94 -0.22 7.52 -15.22
C ALA A 94 -1.59 7.20 -15.82
N THR A 95 -1.61 6.60 -17.02
CA THR A 95 -2.85 6.19 -17.69
C THR A 95 -3.48 5.00 -16.97
N GLU A 96 -2.68 4.03 -16.54
CA GLU A 96 -3.16 2.87 -15.79
C GLU A 96 -3.79 3.30 -14.47
N ASP A 97 -3.12 4.13 -13.67
CA ASP A 97 -3.66 4.64 -12.40
C ASP A 97 -4.92 5.49 -12.62
N LEU A 98 -4.99 6.29 -13.70
CA LEU A 98 -6.18 7.07 -14.04
C LEU A 98 -7.35 6.17 -14.45
N VAL A 99 -7.10 5.12 -15.24
CA VAL A 99 -8.12 4.13 -15.61
C VAL A 99 -8.59 3.37 -14.38
N ARG A 100 -7.68 2.97 -13.47
CA ARG A 100 -8.04 2.36 -12.18
C ARG A 100 -8.99 3.27 -11.40
N PHE A 101 -8.62 4.55 -11.25
CA PHE A 101 -9.44 5.55 -10.57
C PHE A 101 -10.83 5.68 -11.21
N ALA A 102 -10.90 5.86 -12.52
CA ALA A 102 -12.17 6.05 -13.23
C ALA A 102 -13.05 4.79 -13.15
N PHE A 103 -12.46 3.60 -13.32
CA PHE A 103 -13.18 2.34 -13.33
C PHE A 103 -13.73 1.99 -11.94
N ASN A 104 -12.90 2.08 -10.90
CA ASN A 104 -13.32 1.83 -9.52
C ASN A 104 -14.28 2.91 -9.01
N SER A 105 -14.14 4.17 -9.42
CA SER A 105 -15.10 5.22 -9.07
C SER A 105 -16.47 5.01 -9.73
N THR A 106 -16.49 4.56 -10.98
CA THR A 106 -17.73 4.40 -11.76
C THR A 106 -18.44 3.08 -11.46
N PHE A 107 -17.72 1.95 -11.56
CA PHE A 107 -18.28 0.61 -11.40
C PHE A 107 -18.08 0.05 -9.99
N GLY A 108 -17.13 0.60 -9.23
CA GLY A 108 -16.82 0.18 -7.87
C GLY A 108 -17.49 1.02 -6.78
N LEU A 109 -18.59 1.70 -7.09
CA LEU A 109 -19.35 2.54 -6.14
C LEU A 109 -18.47 3.59 -5.45
N GLY A 110 -17.80 4.43 -6.24
CA GLY A 110 -16.91 5.48 -5.71
C GLY A 110 -15.57 4.95 -5.18
N GLY A 111 -15.17 3.74 -5.59
CA GLY A 111 -13.91 3.12 -5.19
C GLY A 111 -14.00 2.15 -4.01
N LEU A 112 -15.20 1.85 -3.50
CA LEU A 112 -15.40 0.86 -2.45
C LEU A 112 -15.10 -0.58 -2.94
N LEU A 113 -15.35 -0.86 -4.22
CA LEU A 113 -15.02 -2.14 -4.85
C LEU A 113 -13.88 -1.94 -5.85
N ASP A 114 -12.84 -2.77 -5.74
CA ASP A 114 -11.70 -2.76 -6.66
C ASP A 114 -11.91 -3.77 -7.79
N TRP A 115 -12.52 -3.29 -8.87
CA TRP A 115 -12.69 -4.07 -10.10
C TRP A 115 -11.50 -3.92 -11.05
N ALA A 116 -10.67 -2.91 -10.84
CA ALA A 116 -9.52 -2.65 -11.69
C ALA A 116 -8.42 -3.71 -11.51
N THR A 117 -8.17 -4.16 -10.29
CA THR A 117 -7.21 -5.24 -10.00
C THR A 117 -7.54 -6.56 -10.70
N PRO A 118 -8.76 -7.13 -10.58
CA PRO A 118 -9.11 -8.35 -11.32
C PRO A 118 -9.18 -8.15 -12.85
N ALA A 119 -9.31 -6.91 -13.33
CA ALA A 119 -9.19 -6.57 -14.74
C ALA A 119 -7.73 -6.50 -15.26
N GLY A 120 -6.74 -6.76 -14.40
CA GLY A 120 -5.33 -6.80 -14.77
C GLY A 120 -4.64 -5.44 -14.82
N LEU A 121 -5.25 -4.38 -14.27
CA LEU A 121 -4.62 -3.07 -14.22
C LEU A 121 -3.61 -3.01 -13.07
N PRO A 122 -2.29 -2.86 -13.34
CA PRO A 122 -1.29 -2.80 -12.28
C PRO A 122 -1.47 -1.53 -11.45
N LYS A 123 -1.17 -1.63 -10.15
CA LYS A 123 -1.23 -0.50 -9.23
C LYS A 123 0.17 0.03 -8.96
N HIS A 124 0.33 1.35 -9.04
CA HIS A 124 1.59 2.01 -8.70
C HIS A 124 1.53 2.70 -7.34
N HIS A 125 2.70 3.02 -6.81
CA HIS A 125 2.85 3.78 -5.58
C HIS A 125 3.82 4.94 -5.83
N GLN A 126 3.27 6.10 -6.14
CA GLN A 126 4.02 7.31 -6.43
C GLN A 126 3.69 8.39 -5.40
N ASP A 127 4.68 9.22 -5.10
CA ASP A 127 4.56 10.39 -4.22
C ASP A 127 5.50 11.48 -4.71
N PHE A 128 5.30 12.72 -4.26
CA PHE A 128 6.11 13.84 -4.75
C PHE A 128 7.60 13.69 -4.37
N GLY A 129 7.90 12.97 -3.28
CA GLY A 129 9.28 12.62 -2.92
C GLY A 129 9.97 11.74 -3.97
N LEU A 130 9.26 10.75 -4.53
CA LEU A 130 9.74 9.92 -5.64
C LEU A 130 9.87 10.74 -6.92
N THR A 131 8.91 11.64 -7.18
CA THR A 131 8.98 12.56 -8.32
C THR A 131 10.25 13.42 -8.26
N LEU A 132 10.54 14.04 -7.11
CA LEU A 132 11.80 14.77 -6.93
C LEU A 132 13.03 13.87 -7.12
N GLY A 133 12.96 12.63 -6.67
CA GLY A 133 14.03 11.65 -6.86
C GLY A 133 14.27 11.29 -8.32
N HIS A 134 13.20 11.13 -9.11
CA HIS A 134 13.27 10.89 -10.56
C HIS A 134 13.98 12.05 -11.28
N TRP A 135 13.74 13.30 -10.85
CA TRP A 135 14.42 14.49 -11.37
C TRP A 135 15.82 14.72 -10.77
N GLY A 136 16.38 13.74 -10.07
CA GLY A 136 17.77 13.77 -9.59
C GLY A 136 17.98 14.48 -8.24
N VAL A 137 16.90 14.88 -7.54
CA VAL A 137 17.04 15.42 -6.18
C VAL A 137 17.47 14.30 -5.24
N PRO A 138 18.65 14.41 -4.59
CA PRO A 138 19.12 13.37 -3.68
C PRO A 138 18.20 13.29 -2.46
N SER A 139 18.09 12.08 -1.88
CA SER A 139 17.26 11.87 -0.68
C SER A 139 17.63 12.80 0.47
N GLY A 140 18.94 13.06 0.61
CA GLY A 140 19.51 13.71 1.79
C GLY A 140 19.52 12.79 3.02
N PRO A 141 19.85 13.34 4.20
CA PRO A 141 19.84 12.63 5.47
C PRO A 141 18.50 11.95 5.78
N TYR A 142 18.55 10.78 6.40
CA TYR A 142 17.38 10.15 7.01
C TYR A 142 16.90 10.98 8.21
N LEU A 143 15.58 11.06 8.36
CA LEU A 143 14.96 11.69 9.51
C LEU A 143 13.63 11.02 9.87
N VAL A 144 13.23 11.10 11.13
CA VAL A 144 11.91 10.64 11.58
C VAL A 144 11.05 11.84 11.91
N LEU A 145 9.88 11.90 11.28
CA LEU A 145 8.89 12.95 11.50
C LEU A 145 7.92 12.54 12.62
N PRO A 146 7.53 13.46 13.52
CA PRO A 146 6.45 13.20 14.46
C PRO A 146 5.16 12.87 13.70
N LEU A 147 4.44 11.84 14.13
CA LEU A 147 3.20 11.32 13.52
C LEU A 147 3.36 10.67 12.13
N PHE A 148 4.21 11.21 11.25
CA PHE A 148 4.39 10.73 9.87
C PHE A 148 5.42 9.61 9.72
N GLY A 149 6.33 9.45 10.69
CA GLY A 149 7.25 8.31 10.73
C GLY A 149 8.53 8.51 9.89
N PRO A 150 9.12 7.42 9.36
CA PRO A 150 10.37 7.45 8.59
C PRO A 150 10.30 8.33 7.34
N SER A 151 11.31 9.18 7.15
CA SER A 151 11.42 10.06 5.99
C SER A 151 12.88 10.36 5.61
N THR A 152 13.07 11.11 4.53
CA THR A 152 14.33 11.80 4.22
C THR A 152 14.08 13.30 4.05
N VAL A 153 15.11 14.12 3.92
CA VAL A 153 14.92 15.57 3.67
C VAL A 153 14.08 15.81 2.42
N ARG A 154 14.40 15.14 1.31
CA ARG A 154 13.62 15.20 0.07
C ARG A 154 12.19 14.71 0.27
N ASP A 155 12.04 13.54 0.87
CA ASP A 155 10.72 12.92 1.03
C ASP A 155 9.84 13.71 2.00
N SER A 156 10.42 14.45 2.94
CA SER A 156 9.70 15.38 3.83
C SER A 156 9.18 16.60 3.08
N MET A 157 9.94 17.13 2.12
CA MET A 157 9.45 18.17 1.21
C MET A 157 8.36 17.61 0.29
N GLY A 158 8.54 16.37 -0.18
CA GLY A 158 7.54 15.56 -0.87
C GLY A 158 6.21 15.55 -0.13
N LEU A 159 6.25 15.09 1.12
CA LEU A 159 5.10 14.98 2.00
C LEU A 159 4.33 16.31 2.17
N VAL A 160 5.02 17.45 2.27
CA VAL A 160 4.33 18.76 2.37
C VAL A 160 3.48 19.04 1.13
N VAL A 161 4.02 18.72 -0.06
CA VAL A 161 3.30 18.87 -1.33
C VAL A 161 2.15 17.87 -1.39
N ASP A 162 2.41 16.59 -1.10
CA ASP A 162 1.40 15.53 -1.13
C ASP A 162 0.24 15.83 -0.16
N VAL A 163 0.53 16.31 1.05
CA VAL A 163 -0.49 16.75 2.01
C VAL A 163 -1.27 17.93 1.43
N LYS A 164 -0.61 18.96 0.90
CA LYS A 164 -1.30 20.14 0.37
C LYS A 164 -2.23 19.82 -0.81
N PHE A 165 -1.85 18.88 -1.66
CA PHE A 165 -2.63 18.47 -2.84
C PHE A 165 -3.54 17.26 -2.59
N ASN A 166 -3.62 16.76 -1.36
CA ASN A 166 -4.55 15.69 -1.01
C ASN A 166 -6.02 16.17 -1.21
N PRO A 167 -6.84 15.46 -2.00
CA PRO A 167 -8.23 15.83 -2.26
C PRO A 167 -9.08 16.03 -0.99
N LEU A 168 -8.78 15.29 0.09
CA LEU A 168 -9.50 15.40 1.36
C LEU A 168 -9.41 16.82 1.96
N ASN A 169 -8.35 17.59 1.66
CA ASN A 169 -8.19 18.95 2.19
C ASN A 169 -9.17 19.98 1.61
N TYR A 170 -9.82 19.65 0.50
CA TYR A 170 -10.81 20.51 -0.16
C TYR A 170 -12.25 20.18 0.24
N MET A 171 -12.44 19.22 1.16
CA MET A 171 -13.74 18.88 1.73
C MET A 171 -14.02 19.72 2.99
N GLU A 172 -15.30 19.90 3.30
CA GLU A 172 -15.75 20.57 4.53
C GLU A 172 -15.13 19.91 5.77
N PRO A 173 -14.66 20.66 6.79
CA PRO A 173 -14.00 20.09 7.97
C PRO A 173 -14.81 19.00 8.69
N ALA A 174 -16.14 19.11 8.68
CA ALA A 174 -17.05 18.11 9.26
C ALA A 174 -16.95 16.73 8.59
N LEU A 175 -16.59 16.67 7.30
CA LEU A 175 -16.38 15.43 6.55
C LEU A 175 -14.90 15.05 6.48
N ARG A 176 -14.01 16.04 6.29
CA ARG A 176 -12.56 15.84 6.18
C ARG A 176 -11.96 15.18 7.43
N ASN A 177 -12.26 15.72 8.61
CA ASN A 177 -11.65 15.25 9.85
C ASN A 177 -11.97 13.78 10.15
N PRO A 178 -13.24 13.31 10.09
CA PRO A 178 -13.52 11.89 10.28
C PRO A 178 -12.94 11.01 9.16
N LEU A 179 -12.85 11.50 7.91
CA LEU A 179 -12.20 10.74 6.84
C LEU A 179 -10.70 10.55 7.09
N TYR A 180 -9.99 11.56 7.59
CA TYR A 180 -8.58 11.39 7.98
C TYR A 180 -8.40 10.40 9.12
N ILE A 181 -9.27 10.46 10.13
CA ILE A 181 -9.25 9.49 11.24
C ILE A 181 -9.51 8.08 10.70
N LEU A 182 -10.54 7.92 9.86
CA LEU A 182 -10.87 6.63 9.27
C LEU A 182 -9.74 6.09 8.40
N GLN A 183 -9.11 6.93 7.57
CA GLN A 183 -7.96 6.58 6.76
C GLN A 183 -6.80 6.09 7.64
N PHE A 184 -6.46 6.84 8.69
CA PHE A 184 -5.40 6.49 9.63
C PHE A 184 -5.68 5.14 10.30
N VAL A 185 -6.90 4.95 10.83
CA VAL A 185 -7.30 3.71 11.50
C VAL A 185 -7.31 2.53 10.53
N SER A 186 -7.83 2.72 9.30
CA SER A 186 -7.84 1.69 8.26
C SER A 186 -6.43 1.23 7.93
N VAL A 187 -5.52 2.16 7.58
CA VAL A 187 -4.12 1.87 7.26
C VAL A 187 -3.44 1.19 8.45
N ARG A 188 -3.62 1.69 9.67
CA ARG A 188 -2.99 1.07 10.84
C ARG A 188 -3.51 -0.35 11.07
N SER A 189 -4.80 -0.58 10.86
CA SER A 189 -5.43 -1.89 11.00
C SER A 189 -4.90 -2.89 9.98
N ASP A 190 -4.66 -2.47 8.74
CA ASP A 190 -4.09 -3.33 7.69
C ASP A 190 -2.63 -3.71 8.00
N LEU A 191 -1.91 -2.86 8.76
CA LEU A 191 -0.51 -3.06 9.13
C LEU A 191 -0.31 -3.87 10.42
N LEU A 192 -1.35 -4.14 11.22
CA LEU A 192 -1.19 -4.78 12.54
C LEU A 192 -0.41 -6.10 12.44
N GLY A 193 -0.80 -7.01 11.53
CA GLY A 193 -0.16 -8.31 11.37
C GLY A 193 1.33 -8.22 11.03
N ALA A 194 1.70 -7.37 10.08
CA ALA A 194 3.10 -7.16 9.71
C ALA A 194 3.92 -6.54 10.85
N THR A 195 3.34 -5.59 11.59
CA THR A 195 4.04 -4.93 12.69
C THR A 195 4.18 -5.78 13.94
N ASP A 196 3.28 -6.74 14.18
CA ASP A 196 3.36 -7.65 15.32
C ASP A 196 4.50 -8.65 15.13
N LEU A 197 4.68 -9.16 13.90
CA LEU A 197 5.85 -9.97 13.53
C LEU A 197 7.15 -9.19 13.67
N LEU A 198 7.16 -7.94 13.19
CA LEU A 198 8.32 -7.06 13.31
C LEU A 198 8.73 -6.83 14.77
N GLN A 199 7.75 -6.54 15.65
CA GLN A 199 8.03 -6.30 17.06
C GLN A 199 8.59 -7.52 17.79
N GLN A 200 8.21 -8.73 17.36
CA GLN A 200 8.71 -9.97 17.94
C GLN A 200 10.12 -10.32 17.44
N ALA A 201 10.44 -9.99 16.18
CA ALA A 201 11.68 -10.37 15.53
C ALA A 201 12.82 -9.35 15.64
N ALA A 202 12.51 -8.06 15.77
CA ALA A 202 13.54 -7.00 15.70
C ALA A 202 14.19 -6.70 17.06
N LEU A 203 15.49 -6.94 17.17
CA LEU A 203 16.30 -6.55 18.33
C LEU A 203 16.43 -5.01 18.47
N ASP A 204 16.55 -4.30 17.34
CA ASP A 204 16.48 -2.83 17.27
C ASP A 204 15.44 -2.39 16.21
N LYS A 205 14.21 -2.16 16.68
CA LYS A 205 13.08 -1.74 15.84
C LYS A 205 13.39 -0.49 15.03
N TYR A 206 14.13 0.48 15.59
CA TYR A 206 14.45 1.73 14.89
C TYR A 206 15.32 1.47 13.67
N SER A 207 16.44 0.76 13.86
CA SER A 207 17.40 0.50 12.77
C SER A 207 16.75 -0.33 11.67
N PHE A 208 15.95 -1.34 12.03
CA PHE A 208 15.22 -2.13 11.05
C PHE A 208 14.26 -1.27 10.22
N VAL A 209 13.45 -0.43 10.87
CA VAL A 209 12.48 0.43 10.16
C VAL A 209 13.18 1.44 9.26
N ARG A 210 14.29 2.04 9.70
CA ARG A 210 15.10 2.95 8.90
C ARG A 210 15.65 2.27 7.65
N ASP A 211 16.24 1.08 7.83
CA ASP A 211 16.90 0.36 6.76
C ASP A 211 15.87 -0.17 5.76
N ALA A 212 14.74 -0.72 6.24
CA ALA A 212 13.61 -1.13 5.41
C ALA A 212 13.04 0.04 4.59
N TYR A 213 12.81 1.19 5.22
CA TYR A 213 12.36 2.41 4.54
C TYR A 213 13.35 2.82 3.44
N THR A 214 14.64 2.92 3.77
CA THR A 214 15.67 3.39 2.83
C THR A 214 15.82 2.43 1.64
N GLN A 215 15.78 1.13 1.89
CA GLN A 215 15.82 0.10 0.85
C GLN A 215 14.58 0.17 -0.05
N GLN A 216 13.38 0.29 0.54
CA GLN A 216 12.13 0.43 -0.21
C GLN A 216 12.15 1.66 -1.12
N ARG A 217 12.58 2.83 -0.62
CA ARG A 217 12.69 4.06 -1.42
C ARG A 217 13.66 3.89 -2.58
N LYS A 218 14.83 3.30 -2.34
CA LYS A 218 15.81 2.98 -3.40
C LYS A 218 15.23 2.00 -4.42
N ALA A 219 14.47 1.00 -4.00
CA ALA A 219 13.82 0.06 -4.90
C ALA A 219 12.78 0.75 -5.80
N ARG A 220 11.93 1.63 -5.25
CA ARG A 220 10.95 2.40 -6.03
C ARG A 220 11.60 3.38 -7.03
N LEU A 221 12.74 3.96 -6.66
CA LEU A 221 13.54 4.81 -7.56
C LEU A 221 14.30 4.01 -8.64
N ARG A 222 14.68 2.76 -8.35
CA ARG A 222 15.28 1.88 -9.37
C ARG A 222 14.24 1.35 -10.36
N GLY A 223 13.03 1.02 -9.91
CA GLY A 223 11.90 0.67 -10.79
C GLY A 223 11.38 1.84 -11.64
N THR A 224 11.94 3.04 -11.47
CA THR A 224 11.72 4.24 -12.30
C THR A 224 12.95 4.60 -13.13
N SER A 225 14.06 3.83 -13.03
CA SER A 225 15.31 4.06 -13.75
C SER A 225 15.63 2.83 -14.61
N ASP A 226 15.72 2.98 -15.94
CA ASP A 226 15.99 1.90 -16.91
C ASP A 226 17.36 1.19 -16.74
N ASN A 227 18.07 1.41 -15.64
CA ASN A 227 19.38 0.82 -15.31
C ASN A 227 19.42 0.39 -13.83
N ALA A 228 18.60 -0.60 -13.46
CA ALA A 228 18.61 -1.16 -12.12
C ALA A 228 19.82 -2.10 -11.93
N ALA A 229 20.83 -1.67 -11.16
CA ALA A 229 21.78 -2.60 -10.56
C ALA A 229 21.00 -3.57 -9.63
N PRO A 230 21.32 -4.90 -9.63
CA PRO A 230 20.61 -5.90 -8.85
C PRO A 230 20.55 -5.53 -7.36
N LEU A 231 19.55 -6.05 -6.65
CA LEU A 231 19.52 -6.00 -5.19
C LEU A 231 20.83 -6.62 -4.65
N PRO A 232 21.46 -6.02 -3.61
CA PRO A 232 22.55 -6.69 -2.90
C PRO A 232 22.06 -8.05 -2.42
N ASN A 233 22.80 -9.11 -2.76
CA ASN A 233 22.54 -10.44 -2.26
C ASN A 233 22.85 -10.46 -0.75
N TYR A 234 21.88 -10.85 0.07
CA TYR A 234 22.04 -10.95 1.52
C TYR A 234 22.41 -12.37 1.96
N ASP A 235 22.60 -13.30 1.02
CA ASP A 235 22.95 -14.68 1.30
C ASP A 235 24.44 -14.87 1.62
N ASP A 236 25.29 -13.88 1.31
CA ASP A 236 26.72 -13.93 1.60
C ASP A 236 27.09 -13.05 2.80
N GLN A 237 27.07 -13.69 3.98
CA GLN A 237 27.71 -13.15 5.16
C GLN A 237 29.23 -13.41 5.07
N GLY A 238 29.95 -12.42 4.54
CA GLY A 238 31.40 -12.29 4.70
C GLY A 238 32.16 -12.11 3.39
N ASP A 239 32.42 -10.87 2.99
CA ASP A 239 33.79 -10.39 3.03
C ASP A 239 33.87 -8.87 2.80
N SER A 240 34.80 -8.27 3.52
CA SER A 240 35.10 -6.84 3.50
C SER A 240 35.84 -6.43 2.22
N GLY A 241 35.30 -5.42 1.53
CA GLY A 241 36.11 -4.40 0.85
C GLY A 241 36.40 -4.58 -0.66
N ALA A 242 36.50 -3.40 -1.29
CA ALA A 242 37.04 -3.10 -2.63
C ALA A 242 36.06 -3.08 -3.83
N SER A 243 35.99 -1.89 -4.42
CA SER A 243 35.39 -1.57 -5.72
C SER A 243 36.22 -2.17 -6.86
N ALA A 244 35.56 -2.74 -7.89
CA ALA A 244 36.11 -2.82 -9.24
C ALA A 244 35.00 -3.00 -10.30
N ALA A 245 35.17 -2.29 -11.42
CA ALA A 245 34.33 -2.29 -12.61
C ALA A 245 34.60 -3.52 -13.54
N PRO A 246 33.89 -3.70 -14.67
CA PRO A 246 33.43 -5.00 -15.16
C PRO A 246 34.43 -5.75 -16.06
N LYS A 247 34.37 -7.08 -16.04
CA LYS A 247 34.81 -7.94 -17.15
C LYS A 247 33.77 -9.04 -17.38
N GLY A 248 33.31 -9.12 -18.63
CA GLY A 248 32.52 -10.26 -19.09
C GLY A 248 33.41 -11.48 -19.32
N THR A 249 32.85 -12.65 -19.06
CA THR A 249 33.08 -13.90 -19.81
C THR A 249 32.01 -14.90 -19.39
N ALA A 250 31.38 -15.53 -20.39
CA ALA A 250 30.44 -16.63 -20.22
C ALA A 250 31.11 -17.81 -19.49
N GLY A 251 30.42 -18.38 -18.51
CA GLY A 251 30.81 -19.58 -17.79
C GLY A 251 29.56 -20.27 -17.24
N GLY A 252 29.33 -21.51 -17.65
CA GLY A 252 28.10 -22.27 -17.40
C GLY A 252 27.80 -22.51 -15.92
N LEU A 253 26.51 -22.66 -15.63
CA LEU A 253 26.01 -23.05 -14.30
C LEU A 253 26.47 -24.48 -13.96
N PRO A 254 26.98 -24.73 -12.75
CA PRO A 254 27.20 -26.09 -12.25
C PRO A 254 25.86 -26.81 -12.01
N ASN A 255 25.81 -28.05 -12.49
CA ASN A 255 24.70 -28.98 -12.38
C ASN A 255 24.55 -29.46 -10.93
N TYR A 256 23.43 -29.12 -10.28
CA TYR A 256 23.02 -29.76 -9.03
C TYR A 256 22.05 -30.90 -9.38
N ALA A 257 22.49 -32.13 -9.13
CA ALA A 257 21.63 -33.30 -9.21
C ALA A 257 20.67 -33.32 -8.02
N ASP A 258 19.38 -33.23 -8.31
CA ASP A 258 18.29 -33.50 -7.37
C ASP A 258 18.15 -35.03 -7.20
N PRO A 259 18.37 -35.59 -6.00
CA PRO A 259 18.23 -37.02 -5.76
C PRO A 259 16.75 -37.36 -5.58
N GLY A 260 15.99 -37.32 -6.67
CA GLY A 260 14.56 -37.62 -6.68
C GLY A 260 14.01 -38.15 -8.00
N ASP A 261 14.66 -37.88 -9.13
CA ASP A 261 14.14 -38.25 -10.45
C ASP A 261 15.00 -39.34 -11.12
N ALA A 262 14.67 -40.59 -10.81
CA ALA A 262 15.12 -41.74 -11.57
C ALA A 262 13.99 -42.76 -11.65
N ALA A 263 13.21 -42.71 -12.73
CA ALA A 263 12.92 -43.88 -13.56
C ALA A 263 11.92 -43.53 -14.68
N GLU A 264 12.45 -43.49 -15.89
CA GLU A 264 11.76 -43.74 -17.14
C GLU A 264 10.95 -45.05 -17.05
N ALA A 265 9.67 -45.01 -17.44
CA ALA A 265 8.79 -46.18 -17.41
C ALA A 265 9.15 -47.21 -18.48
N PRO A 266 9.06 -48.52 -18.13
CA PRO A 266 8.40 -49.43 -19.06
C PRO A 266 7.40 -50.38 -18.37
N ASN A 267 6.22 -50.46 -18.99
CA ASN A 267 5.27 -51.57 -19.08
C ASN A 267 4.92 -52.50 -17.89
N ALA A 268 3.59 -52.71 -17.80
CA ALA A 268 2.87 -53.92 -17.35
C ALA A 268 2.52 -54.11 -15.85
N ALA A 269 1.20 -54.07 -15.61
CA ALA A 269 0.37 -54.95 -14.78
C ALA A 269 0.59 -55.09 -13.25
N SER A 270 -0.56 -54.96 -12.56
CA SER A 270 -0.96 -55.69 -11.33
C SER A 270 -0.29 -55.31 -10.00
N GLY A 271 -1.15 -55.07 -9.00
CA GLY A 271 -0.88 -55.53 -7.63
C GLY A 271 -1.03 -54.47 -6.55
N ALA A 272 -1.81 -54.80 -5.54
CA ALA A 272 -2.18 -53.96 -4.42
C ALA A 272 -1.09 -53.80 -3.34
N ALA A 273 -1.31 -52.77 -2.52
CA ALA A 273 -1.24 -52.78 -1.05
C ALA A 273 0.02 -52.28 -0.31
N THR A 274 -0.31 -51.41 0.67
CA THR A 274 0.24 -51.24 2.04
C THR A 274 1.49 -50.39 2.29
N GLY A 275 1.31 -49.39 3.16
CA GLY A 275 2.36 -48.93 4.09
C GLY A 275 2.43 -47.42 4.32
N VAL A 276 1.57 -46.87 5.18
CA VAL A 276 1.72 -45.52 5.76
C VAL A 276 2.37 -45.65 7.13
N PRO A 277 3.38 -44.83 7.48
CA PRO A 277 3.58 -44.40 8.86
C PRO A 277 3.13 -42.95 9.03
N ALA A 278 2.33 -42.76 10.08
CA ALA A 278 1.70 -41.53 10.50
C ALA A 278 2.70 -40.54 11.09
N GLY A 279 2.51 -39.23 10.83
CA GLY A 279 3.31 -38.21 11.50
C GLY A 279 3.24 -36.76 11.01
N VAL A 280 2.23 -36.32 10.24
CA VAL A 280 2.03 -34.89 9.94
C VAL A 280 0.53 -34.55 9.85
N PRO A 281 0.07 -33.41 10.40
CA PRO A 281 -1.29 -32.91 10.17
C PRO A 281 -1.51 -32.59 8.68
N ASN A 282 -2.57 -33.15 8.10
CA ASN A 282 -2.98 -32.93 6.71
C ASN A 282 -3.44 -31.47 6.51
N TYR A 283 -2.69 -30.69 5.73
CA TYR A 283 -3.11 -29.38 5.25
C TYR A 283 -3.73 -29.56 3.86
N ALA A 284 -5.03 -29.32 3.73
CA ALA A 284 -5.69 -29.30 2.43
C ALA A 284 -5.37 -27.97 1.74
N ASP A 285 -4.65 -28.06 0.63
CA ASP A 285 -4.36 -26.95 -0.29
C ASP A 285 -5.61 -26.63 -1.14
N PRO A 286 -6.25 -25.46 -1.00
CA PRO A 286 -7.36 -25.06 -1.85
C PRO A 286 -6.83 -24.47 -3.16
N GLY A 287 -6.26 -25.33 -4.02
CA GLY A 287 -5.66 -24.89 -5.29
C GLY A 287 -5.64 -25.93 -6.41
N ASP A 288 -5.64 -27.23 -6.09
CA ASP A 288 -5.47 -28.26 -7.12
C ASP A 288 -6.80 -28.88 -7.59
N ALA A 289 -7.33 -28.34 -8.69
CA ALA A 289 -8.18 -29.09 -9.61
C ALA A 289 -7.47 -29.14 -10.97
N PRO A 290 -7.19 -30.34 -11.54
CA PRO A 290 -6.47 -30.44 -12.79
C PRO A 290 -7.33 -29.99 -13.97
N ALA A 291 -6.76 -29.17 -14.83
CA ALA A 291 -7.30 -28.84 -16.14
C ALA A 291 -7.22 -30.08 -17.05
N SER A 292 -8.36 -30.55 -17.55
CA SER A 292 -8.44 -31.43 -18.72
C SER A 292 -9.27 -30.78 -19.82
N GLY A 293 -8.67 -30.62 -20.99
CA GLY A 293 -9.25 -29.94 -22.15
C GLY A 293 -10.32 -30.75 -22.90
N ALA A 294 -11.27 -29.97 -23.45
CA ALA A 294 -11.99 -30.06 -24.72
C ALA A 294 -12.40 -31.43 -25.31
N ALA A 295 -13.72 -31.64 -25.47
CA ALA A 295 -14.43 -31.60 -26.77
C ALA A 295 -15.91 -32.02 -26.60
N GLY A 296 -16.85 -31.30 -27.23
CA GLY A 296 -18.20 -31.85 -27.47
C GLY A 296 -19.35 -30.85 -27.56
N ALA A 297 -19.65 -30.41 -28.79
CA ALA A 297 -20.97 -30.12 -29.35
C ALA A 297 -21.96 -29.19 -28.60
N MET A 298 -22.18 -28.04 -29.24
CA MET A 298 -23.32 -27.15 -29.09
C MET A 298 -24.64 -27.86 -29.47
N PRO A 299 -25.75 -27.55 -28.79
CA PRO A 299 -26.97 -27.28 -29.55
C PRO A 299 -27.67 -25.99 -29.11
N ALA A 300 -28.32 -25.40 -30.11
CA ALA A 300 -29.02 -24.14 -30.12
C ALA A 300 -30.15 -24.02 -29.08
N ALA A 301 -30.30 -22.82 -28.51
CA ALA A 301 -31.50 -22.40 -27.80
C ALA A 301 -32.59 -21.99 -28.81
N PRO A 302 -33.84 -22.47 -28.66
CA PRO A 302 -34.95 -21.96 -29.45
C PRO A 302 -35.48 -20.63 -28.90
N ALA A 303 -35.95 -19.82 -29.83
CA ALA A 303 -36.44 -18.48 -29.67
C ALA A 303 -37.78 -18.37 -28.91
N ALA A 304 -37.93 -17.20 -28.28
CA ALA A 304 -39.14 -16.42 -27.99
C ALA A 304 -40.53 -17.08 -28.12
N ALA A 305 -41.29 -17.02 -27.03
CA ALA A 305 -42.75 -16.97 -27.09
C ALA A 305 -43.27 -15.79 -26.24
N SER A 306 -43.94 -14.89 -26.94
CA SER A 306 -44.64 -13.68 -26.53
C SER A 306 -45.89 -14.00 -25.69
N GLY A 307 -46.21 -13.17 -24.70
CA GLY A 307 -47.53 -13.22 -24.06
C GLY A 307 -47.61 -12.61 -22.66
N ALA A 308 -47.24 -11.35 -22.48
CA ALA A 308 -47.57 -10.62 -21.25
C ALA A 308 -48.93 -9.92 -21.43
N VAL A 309 -49.95 -10.46 -20.75
CA VAL A 309 -51.26 -9.82 -20.56
C VAL A 309 -51.16 -8.88 -19.36
N ALA A 310 -51.59 -7.63 -19.55
CA ALA A 310 -51.71 -6.61 -18.50
C ALA A 310 -52.81 -6.95 -17.47
N PRO A 311 -52.75 -6.33 -16.28
CA PRO A 311 -53.91 -5.51 -15.91
C PRO A 311 -53.54 -4.14 -15.30
N THR A 312 -54.28 -3.13 -15.76
CA THR A 312 -54.37 -1.76 -15.24
C THR A 312 -55.40 -1.65 -14.08
N PRO A 313 -55.54 -0.50 -13.38
CA PRO A 313 -55.41 -0.40 -11.92
C PRO A 313 -56.75 -0.21 -11.18
N GLN A 314 -56.71 -0.29 -9.84
CA GLN A 314 -57.79 0.19 -8.97
C GLN A 314 -57.26 1.02 -7.78
N PRO A 315 -58.08 1.95 -7.24
CA PRO A 315 -57.62 3.27 -6.79
C PRO A 315 -57.42 3.41 -5.27
N VAL A 316 -56.60 4.40 -4.90
CA VAL A 316 -56.36 4.86 -3.52
C VAL A 316 -57.45 5.87 -3.13
N PRO A 317 -58.07 5.79 -1.93
CA PRO A 317 -58.91 6.87 -1.43
C PRO A 317 -58.09 7.95 -0.71
N GLU A 318 -58.22 9.16 -1.23
CA GLU A 318 -57.78 10.43 -0.66
C GLU A 318 -58.69 10.82 0.53
N VAL A 319 -58.11 11.17 1.69
CA VAL A 319 -58.86 11.78 2.82
C VAL A 319 -58.28 13.16 3.09
N GLY A 320 -59.17 14.15 3.05
CA GLY A 320 -58.88 15.57 2.93
C GLY A 320 -58.43 16.31 4.20
N LYS A 321 -57.97 17.53 3.94
CA LYS A 321 -57.65 18.60 4.89
C LYS A 321 -58.91 19.33 5.37
N GLN A 322 -58.95 19.70 6.66
CA GLN A 322 -59.25 21.04 7.26
C GLN A 322 -59.81 20.92 8.70
N PRO A 323 -59.85 21.99 9.53
CA PRO A 323 -59.00 23.19 9.64
C PRO A 323 -58.55 23.49 11.10
N ALA A 324 -57.81 24.59 11.27
CA ALA A 324 -57.26 25.14 12.51
C ALA A 324 -58.31 25.55 13.56
N ALA A 325 -57.99 25.35 14.85
CA ALA A 325 -58.73 25.87 15.99
C ALA A 325 -57.93 26.97 16.71
N VAL A 326 -58.62 28.08 16.94
CA VAL A 326 -58.25 29.25 17.74
C VAL A 326 -58.37 28.93 19.24
N PRO A 327 -57.52 29.45 20.14
CA PRO A 327 -57.89 29.56 21.54
C PRO A 327 -58.40 30.97 21.85
N SER A 328 -59.65 31.03 22.31
CA SER A 328 -60.25 32.20 22.93
C SER A 328 -59.77 32.36 24.38
N THR A 329 -59.61 33.61 24.76
CA THR A 329 -59.49 34.17 26.12
C THR A 329 -60.31 33.47 27.21
N GLN A 330 -59.64 33.14 28.32
CA GLN A 330 -59.93 33.65 29.67
C GLN A 330 -58.67 33.53 30.54
#